data_AF-A0A0D3CAC9-F1
#
_entry.id   AF-A0A0D3CAC9-F1
#
_cell.length_a   1.000
_cell.length_b   1.000
_cell.length_c   1.000
_cell.angle_alpha   90.00
_cell.angle_beta   90.00
_cell.angle_gamma   90.00
#
_symmetry.space_group_name_H-M   'P 1'
#
loop_
_entity.id
_entity.type
_entity.pdbx_description
1 polymer ?
#
loop_
_entity_poly.entity_id
_entity_poly.type
_entity_poly.pdbx_seq_one_letter_code
_entity_poly.pdbx_strand_id
1 'polypeptide(L)'
;MQESRESPADHGFYMPAEWEPHAQTWIGWPERQDNWRHNALPAQRVFVDVAKAISVFEPVVCASSAQWENAGKQLPEEIRVVEMSMNDSWFRDSGPTVVDTRSYTSRVSIFLPCRCFLER
;
A
#
# COMPACT_ATOMS: atom_id res chain seq x y z
N MET A 1 22.66 -17.22 21.11
CA MET A 1 22.61 -15.79 20.74
C MET A 1 21.40 -15.22 21.46
N GLN A 2 21.61 -14.28 22.37
CA GLN A 2 20.54 -13.71 23.17
C GLN A 2 20.20 -12.37 22.55
N GLU A 3 19.18 -12.35 21.68
CA GLU A 3 18.63 -11.09 21.16
C GLU A 3 18.03 -10.32 22.33
N SER A 4 18.42 -9.06 22.47
CA SER A 4 17.83 -8.14 23.45
C SER A 4 16.33 -8.02 23.18
N ARG A 5 15.50 -8.33 24.19
CA ARG A 5 14.05 -8.16 24.16
C ARG A 5 13.68 -6.68 24.36
N GLU A 6 14.21 -5.79 23.54
CA GLU A 6 13.81 -4.39 23.54
C GLU A 6 12.66 -4.20 22.55
N SER A 7 11.61 -3.52 22.99
CA SER A 7 10.45 -3.19 22.17
C SER A 7 10.63 -1.84 21.48
N PRO A 8 9.96 -1.57 20.35
CA PRO A 8 10.01 -0.26 19.70
C PRO A 8 9.65 0.90 20.65
N ALA A 9 8.77 0.64 21.63
CA ALA A 9 8.39 1.61 22.64
C ALA A 9 9.56 2.01 23.56
N ASP A 10 10.48 1.08 23.86
CA ASP A 10 11.67 1.34 24.69
C ASP A 10 12.66 2.30 24.00
N HIS A 11 12.60 2.37 22.67
CA HIS A 11 13.42 3.27 21.84
C HIS A 11 12.67 4.56 21.47
N GLY A 12 11.48 4.80 22.03
CA GLY A 12 10.69 6.01 21.80
C GLY A 12 9.92 6.02 20.47
N PHE A 13 9.78 4.87 19.82
CA PHE A 13 8.93 4.73 18.63
C PHE A 13 7.47 4.46 19.03
N TYR A 14 6.55 4.99 18.23
CA TYR A 14 5.12 4.72 18.33
C TYR A 14 4.52 4.55 16.93
N MET A 15 3.40 3.85 16.84
CA MET A 15 2.61 3.83 15.61
C MET A 15 1.77 5.11 15.56
N PRO A 16 2.01 6.01 14.61
CA PRO A 16 1.20 7.21 14.43
C PRO A 16 -0.20 6.83 13.96
N ALA A 17 -1.17 7.70 14.23
CA ALA A 17 -2.55 7.45 13.82
C ALA A 17 -2.74 7.58 12.30
N GLU A 18 -3.71 6.85 11.73
CA GLU A 18 -3.99 6.84 10.29
C GLU A 18 -4.52 8.18 9.73
N TRP A 19 -4.76 9.19 10.57
CA TRP A 19 -5.12 10.54 10.12
C TRP A 19 -3.97 11.54 10.22
N GLU A 20 -2.80 11.10 10.71
CA GLU A 20 -1.60 11.93 10.73
C GLU A 20 -1.02 12.11 9.31
N PRO A 21 -0.17 13.13 9.07
CA PRO A 21 0.39 13.38 7.76
C PRO A 21 1.15 12.16 7.21
N HIS A 22 0.73 11.71 6.04
CA HIS A 22 1.40 10.63 5.34
C HIS A 22 2.47 11.13 4.37
N ALA A 23 3.40 10.24 4.02
CA ALA A 23 4.38 10.44 2.97
C ALA A 23 3.95 9.75 1.67
N GLN A 24 3.39 8.54 1.80
CA GLN A 24 3.02 7.66 0.70
C GLN A 24 1.93 6.67 1.14
N THR A 25 1.07 6.28 0.21
CA THR A 25 0.11 5.19 0.38
C THR A 25 0.42 4.05 -0.58
N TRP A 26 0.59 2.84 -0.05
CA TRP A 26 0.93 1.65 -0.82
C TRP A 26 -0.30 0.80 -1.13
N ILE A 27 -0.41 0.34 -2.38
CA ILE A 27 -1.47 -0.54 -2.89
C ILE A 27 -0.85 -1.75 -3.58
N GLY A 28 -1.31 -2.95 -3.27
CA GLY A 28 -0.93 -4.17 -4.00
C GLY A 28 -1.78 -4.40 -5.24
N TRP A 29 -1.18 -4.78 -6.37
CA TRP A 29 -1.90 -5.06 -7.60
C TRP A 29 -2.61 -6.43 -7.55
N PRO A 30 -3.91 -6.52 -7.87
CA PRO A 30 -4.63 -7.80 -7.85
C PRO A 30 -4.35 -8.61 -9.11
N GLU A 31 -3.86 -9.83 -8.93
CA GLU A 31 -3.53 -10.75 -10.04
C GLU A 31 -4.04 -12.19 -9.86
N ARG A 32 -4.26 -12.61 -8.60
CA ARG A 32 -4.58 -13.98 -8.24
C ARG A 32 -5.97 -14.43 -8.71
N GLN A 33 -6.00 -15.43 -9.59
CA GLN A 33 -7.24 -15.90 -10.22
C GLN A 33 -8.11 -16.78 -9.32
N ASP A 34 -7.51 -17.37 -8.27
CA ASP A 34 -8.21 -18.17 -7.27
C ASP A 34 -9.08 -17.30 -6.35
N ASN A 35 -8.64 -16.07 -6.08
CA ASN A 35 -9.39 -15.08 -5.28
C ASN A 35 -10.22 -14.14 -6.18
N TRP A 36 -9.66 -13.70 -7.31
CA TRP A 36 -10.27 -12.68 -8.15
C TRP A 36 -10.85 -13.27 -9.46
N ARG A 37 -12.18 -13.17 -9.60
CA ARG A 37 -12.91 -13.63 -10.80
C ARG A 37 -12.40 -12.98 -12.10
N HIS A 38 -12.59 -13.69 -13.22
CA HIS A 38 -12.28 -13.20 -14.57
C HIS A 38 -10.84 -12.67 -14.69
N ASN A 39 -9.86 -13.43 -14.19
CA ASN A 39 -8.44 -13.08 -14.21
C ASN A 39 -8.15 -11.73 -13.56
N ALA A 40 -8.83 -11.41 -12.45
CA ALA A 40 -8.73 -10.14 -11.74
C ALA A 40 -9.08 -8.87 -12.54
N LEU A 41 -9.49 -8.95 -13.81
CA LEU A 41 -9.76 -7.77 -14.64
C LEU A 41 -10.77 -6.79 -14.02
N PRO A 42 -11.90 -7.24 -13.41
CA PRO A 42 -12.81 -6.32 -12.75
C PRO A 42 -12.18 -5.66 -11.51
N ALA A 43 -11.33 -6.40 -10.79
CA ALA A 43 -10.64 -5.89 -9.61
C ALA A 43 -9.58 -4.85 -9.99
N GLN A 44 -8.78 -5.13 -11.02
CA GLN A 44 -7.78 -4.20 -11.54
C GLN A 44 -8.39 -2.84 -11.89
N ARG A 45 -9.57 -2.82 -12.52
CA ARG A 45 -10.29 -1.56 -12.82
C ARG A 45 -10.62 -0.77 -11.55
N VAL A 46 -11.17 -1.43 -10.54
CA VAL A 46 -11.50 -0.78 -9.26
C VAL A 46 -10.24 -0.30 -8.54
N PHE A 47 -9.17 -1.09 -8.56
CA PHE A 47 -7.89 -0.71 -7.97
C PHE A 47 -7.27 0.50 -8.68
N VAL A 48 -7.40 0.60 -10.00
CA VAL A 48 -7.00 1.79 -10.77
C VAL A 48 -7.80 3.01 -10.34
N ASP A 49 -9.12 2.88 -10.17
CA ASP A 49 -9.98 3.99 -9.73
C ASP A 49 -9.63 4.44 -8.30
N VAL A 50 -9.35 3.50 -7.40
CA VAL A 50 -8.89 3.78 -6.02
C VAL A 50 -7.52 4.46 -6.04
N ALA A 51 -6.58 3.95 -6.85
CA ALA A 51 -5.25 4.53 -6.98
C ALA A 51 -5.32 5.97 -7.53
N LYS A 52 -6.20 6.24 -8.50
CA LYS A 52 -6.50 7.59 -9.02
C LYS A 52 -7.11 8.51 -7.97
N ALA A 53 -8.02 8.01 -7.14
CA ALA A 53 -8.61 8.83 -6.07
C ALA A 53 -7.55 9.22 -5.03
N ILE A 54 -6.63 8.30 -4.70
CA ILE A 54 -5.52 8.54 -3.77
C ILE A 54 -4.42 9.37 -4.44
N SER A 55 -4.35 9.42 -5.77
CA SER A 55 -3.25 10.05 -6.49
C SER A 55 -3.13 11.55 -6.31
N VAL A 56 -4.24 12.20 -5.95
CA VAL A 56 -4.27 13.62 -5.58
C VAL A 56 -3.41 13.89 -4.33
N PHE A 57 -3.23 12.87 -3.50
CA PHE A 57 -2.36 12.91 -2.34
C PHE A 57 -1.03 12.26 -2.71
N GLU A 58 -0.91 10.92 -2.60
CA GLU A 58 0.40 10.26 -2.58
C GLU A 58 0.33 8.73 -2.87
N PRO A 59 0.16 8.26 -4.11
CA PRO A 59 -0.03 6.84 -4.40
C PRO A 59 1.29 6.14 -4.80
N VAL A 60 1.50 4.95 -4.26
CA VAL A 60 2.51 3.99 -4.73
C VAL A 60 1.81 2.66 -4.97
N VAL A 61 1.90 2.13 -6.18
CA VAL A 61 1.34 0.81 -6.51
C VAL A 61 2.47 -0.18 -6.66
N CYS A 62 2.29 -1.37 -6.12
CA CYS A 62 3.21 -2.48 -6.28
C CYS A 62 2.60 -3.55 -7.15
N ALA A 63 3.38 -4.06 -8.10
CA ALA A 63 2.95 -5.10 -9.01
C ALA A 63 4.04 -6.17 -9.17
N SER A 64 3.63 -7.41 -9.39
CA SER A 64 4.55 -8.49 -9.73
C SER A 64 5.23 -8.21 -11.08
N SER A 65 6.36 -8.86 -11.33
CA SER A 65 7.07 -8.75 -12.63
C SER A 65 6.15 -9.03 -13.82
N ALA A 66 5.24 -10.01 -13.68
CA ALA A 66 4.31 -10.41 -14.73
C ALA A 66 3.21 -9.37 -15.01
N GLN A 67 2.88 -8.53 -14.03
CA GLN A 67 1.81 -7.53 -14.12
C GLN A 67 2.33 -6.10 -14.14
N TRP A 68 3.63 -5.87 -13.94
CA TRP A 68 4.22 -4.53 -13.85
C TRP A 68 3.94 -3.69 -15.09
N GLU A 69 4.17 -4.24 -16.29
CA GLU A 69 3.86 -3.53 -17.53
C GLU A 69 2.36 -3.27 -17.72
N ASN A 70 1.51 -4.22 -17.30
CA ASN A 70 0.05 -4.08 -17.41
C ASN A 70 -0.46 -2.98 -16.46
N ALA A 71 0.00 -2.99 -15.21
CA ALA A 71 -0.31 -1.98 -14.22
C ALA A 71 0.15 -0.59 -14.69
N GLY A 72 1.39 -0.47 -15.21
CA GLY A 72 1.91 0.78 -15.75
C GLY A 72 1.14 1.32 -16.97
N LYS A 73 0.49 0.45 -17.76
CA LYS A 73 -0.38 0.86 -18.87
C LYS A 73 -1.77 1.30 -18.42
N GLN A 74 -2.26 0.79 -17.29
CA GLN A 74 -3.61 1.10 -16.78
C GLN A 74 -3.62 2.30 -15.83
N LEU A 75 -2.52 2.52 -15.11
CA LEU A 75 -2.38 3.60 -14.15
C LEU A 75 -1.92 4.89 -14.84
N PRO A 76 -2.34 6.07 -14.34
CA PRO A 76 -1.79 7.36 -14.76
C PRO A 76 -0.28 7.46 -14.50
N GLU A 77 0.41 8.31 -15.25
CA GLU A 77 1.87 8.50 -15.16
C GLU A 77 2.31 9.09 -13.82
N GLU A 78 1.42 9.80 -13.12
CA GLU A 78 1.68 10.37 -11.80
C GLU A 78 1.78 9.29 -10.70
N ILE A 79 1.29 8.08 -10.96
CA ILE A 79 1.32 6.97 -10.00
C ILE A 79 2.58 6.15 -10.21
N ARG A 80 3.43 6.09 -9.18
CA ARG A 80 4.63 5.27 -9.21
C ARG A 80 4.27 3.79 -9.10
N VAL A 81 4.66 2.99 -10.10
CA VAL A 81 4.55 1.53 -10.09
C VAL A 81 5.89 0.89 -9.76
N VAL A 82 5.96 0.20 -8.63
CA VAL A 82 7.15 -0.51 -8.14
C VAL A 82 7.00 -2.01 -8.43
N GLU A 83 7.98 -2.60 -9.09
CA GLU A 83 8.06 -4.05 -9.23
C GLU A 83 8.39 -4.69 -7.89
N MET A 84 7.48 -5.54 -7.39
CA MET A 84 7.67 -6.29 -6.15
C MET A 84 6.83 -7.57 -6.19
N SER A 85 7.45 -8.70 -5.88
CA SER A 85 6.75 -9.97 -5.74
C SER A 85 5.83 -9.93 -4.52
N MET A 86 4.58 -10.31 -4.72
CA MET A 86 3.57 -10.41 -3.67
C MET A 86 2.70 -11.65 -3.93
N ASN A 87 2.15 -12.21 -2.86
CA ASN A 87 1.21 -13.32 -3.02
C ASN A 87 -0.21 -12.78 -3.23
N ASP A 88 -0.69 -11.83 -2.41
CA ASP A 88 -2.02 -11.24 -2.58
C ASP A 88 -1.97 -9.72 -2.42
N SER A 89 -3.02 -9.02 -2.83
CA SER A 89 -3.08 -7.55 -2.89
C SER A 89 -3.42 -6.87 -1.56
N TRP A 90 -3.54 -7.62 -0.47
CA TRP A 90 -3.92 -7.13 0.87
C TRP A 90 -2.76 -6.52 1.65
N PHE A 91 -2.17 -5.45 1.13
CA PHE A 91 -1.01 -4.78 1.74
C PHE A 91 -1.26 -4.21 3.15
N ARG A 92 -2.51 -3.97 3.53
CA ARG A 92 -2.85 -3.61 4.92
C ARG A 92 -2.42 -4.68 5.92
N ASP A 93 -2.59 -5.95 5.56
CA ASP A 93 -2.37 -7.07 6.49
C ASP A 93 -0.95 -7.64 6.35
N SER A 94 -0.39 -7.62 5.14
CA SER A 94 0.94 -8.17 4.85
C SER A 94 2.06 -7.12 4.81
N GLY A 95 1.70 -5.84 4.74
CA GLY A 95 2.66 -4.74 4.69
C GLY A 95 3.26 -4.41 6.06
N PRO A 96 4.40 -3.70 6.10
CA PRO A 96 5.00 -3.28 7.35
C PRO A 96 4.11 -2.27 8.08
N THR A 97 3.97 -2.43 9.40
CA THR A 97 3.42 -1.37 10.26
C THR A 97 4.54 -0.38 10.56
N VAL A 98 4.45 0.82 9.98
CA VAL A 98 5.47 1.87 10.18
C VAL A 98 5.32 2.48 11.56
N VAL A 99 6.44 2.62 12.26
CA VAL A 99 6.55 3.33 13.54
C VAL A 99 7.46 4.52 13.37
N ASP A 100 7.22 5.56 14.16
CA ASP A 100 7.91 6.84 14.07
C ASP A 100 8.27 7.36 15.47
N THR A 101 9.18 8.31 15.53
CA THR A 101 9.54 9.04 16.74
C THR A 101 8.79 10.37 16.78
N ARG A 102 8.60 10.97 17.95
CA ARG A 102 7.93 12.29 18.09
C ARG A 102 8.86 13.45 17.67
N SER A 103 9.37 13.39 16.44
CA SER A 103 10.13 14.47 15.81
C SER A 103 9.16 15.27 14.92
N TYR A 104 9.15 16.60 15.06
CA TYR A 104 8.08 17.51 14.61
C TYR A 104 7.81 17.57 13.07
N THR A 105 8.45 16.72 12.25
CA THR A 105 8.48 16.85 10.78
C THR A 105 8.28 15.54 10.00
N SER A 106 7.96 14.43 10.66
CA SER A 106 7.91 13.13 9.99
C SER A 106 6.59 12.91 9.24
N ARG A 107 6.68 12.43 7.99
CA ARG A 107 5.54 11.97 7.17
C ARG A 107 5.63 10.45 7.07
N VAL A 108 4.49 9.75 7.23
CA VAL A 108 4.48 8.29 7.45
C VAL A 108 3.90 7.55 6.25
N SER A 109 4.45 6.39 5.87
CA SER A 109 3.86 5.57 4.82
C SER A 109 2.73 4.67 5.37
N ILE A 110 1.56 4.70 4.74
CA ILE A 110 0.42 3.84 5.10
C ILE A 110 0.04 2.87 3.98
N PHE A 111 -0.65 1.79 4.32
CA PHE A 111 -0.97 0.67 3.41
C PHE A 111 -2.48 0.47 3.31
N LEU A 112 -3.17 1.09 2.36
CA LEU A 112 -4.63 0.99 2.31
C LEU A 112 -5.09 -0.39 1.81
N PRO A 113 -6.08 -1.04 2.44
CA PRO A 113 -6.80 -2.12 1.80
C PRO A 113 -7.74 -1.53 0.75
N CYS A 114 -7.97 -2.26 -0.35
CA CYS A 114 -9.18 -2.06 -1.16
C CYS A 114 -10.41 -2.49 -0.35
N ARG A 115 -10.75 -1.70 0.66
CA ARG A 115 -12.12 -1.63 1.16
C ARG A 115 -12.83 -0.66 0.24
N CYS A 116 -13.89 -1.12 -0.41
CA CYS A 116 -14.81 -0.27 -1.16
C CYS A 116 -15.01 1.05 -0.42
N PHE A 117 -14.56 2.14 -1.04
CA PHE A 117 -14.89 3.51 -0.66
C PHE A 117 -16.38 3.71 -1.00
N LEU A 118 -17.25 3.10 -0.20
CA LEU A 118 -18.68 3.37 -0.18
C LEU A 118 -18.90 4.44 0.87
N GLU A 119 -19.50 5.53 0.42
CA GLU A 119 -20.00 6.69 1.18
C GLU A 119 -18.99 7.82 1.43
N ARG A 120 -18.80 8.65 0.40
CA ARG A 120 -19.24 10.07 0.40
C ARG A 120 -19.45 10.57 -1.02
#